data_AF-A0A3B9HK07-F1
#
_entry.id   AF-A0A3B9HK07-F1
#
_cell.length_a   1.000
_cell.length_b   1.000
_cell.length_c   1.000
_cell.angle_alpha   90.00
_cell.angle_beta   90.00
_cell.angle_gamma   90.00
#
_symmetry.space_group_name_H-M   'P 1'
#
loop_
_entity.id
_entity.type
_entity.pdbx_description
1 polymer ?
#
loop_
_entity_poly.entity_id
_entity_poly.type
_entity_poly.pdbx_seq_one_letter_code
_entity_poly.pdbx_strand_id
1 'polypeptide(L)' 'ELMVLDALNRNESCGGHFRTEYQTEEGEAQRNDEQYTYVAAWQFNGLDNDPTMHKEELIYENVQLAVRSYK' A
#
# COMPACT_ATOMS: atom_id res chain seq x y z
N GLU A 1 13.89 4.88 -8.12
CA GLU A 1 12.84 5.91 -8.26
C GLU A 1 11.44 5.33 -8.12
N LEU A 2 11.01 4.43 -9.00
CA LEU A 2 9.66 3.86 -8.98
C LEU A 2 9.17 3.33 -7.63
N MET A 3 10.01 2.55 -6.93
CA MET A 3 9.70 2.04 -5.58
C MET A 3 9.46 3.15 -4.55
N VAL A 4 10.16 4.28 -4.67
CA VAL A 4 9.97 5.42 -3.76
C VAL A 4 8.68 6.18 -4.12
N LEU A 5 8.36 6.30 -5.41
CA LEU A 5 7.09 6.88 -5.87
C LEU A 5 5.88 6.03 -5.41
N ASP A 6 5.98 4.70 -5.52
CA ASP A 6 4.95 3.78 -5.02
C ASP A 6 4.78 3.89 -3.50
N ALA A 7 5.90 3.92 -2.75
CA ALA A 7 5.89 4.12 -1.31
C ALA A 7 5.26 5.47 -0.90
N LEU A 8 5.55 6.55 -1.65
CA LEU A 8 4.96 7.87 -1.43
C LEU A 8 3.46 7.89 -1.72
N ASN A 9 2.99 7.13 -2.71
CA ASN A 9 1.57 7.03 -3.05
C ASN A 9 0.74 6.36 -1.94
N ARG A 10 1.36 5.49 -1.13
CA ARG A 10 0.70 4.72 -0.07
C ARG A 10 0.85 5.39 1.30
N ASN A 11 -0.19 6.10 1.72
CA ASN A 11 -0.30 6.71 3.06
C ASN A 11 -0.89 5.71 4.08
N GLU A 12 -0.18 4.62 4.31
CA GLU A 12 -0.48 3.58 5.31
C GLU A 12 0.81 2.84 5.72
N SER A 13 0.69 1.92 6.68
CA SER A 13 1.67 0.84 6.88
C SER A 13 1.00 -0.52 6.69
N CYS A 14 1.54 -1.34 5.78
CA CYS A 14 1.03 -2.66 5.46
C CYS A 14 2.18 -3.62 5.08
N GLY A 15 2.33 -4.71 5.84
CA GLY A 15 3.38 -5.71 5.58
C GLY A 15 4.79 -5.13 5.69
N GLY A 16 5.56 -5.21 4.60
CA GLY A 16 6.93 -4.66 4.54
C GLY A 16 7.02 -3.16 4.25
N HIS A 17 5.90 -2.52 3.88
CA HIS A 17 5.82 -1.06 3.74
C HIS A 17 5.43 -0.46 5.10
N PHE A 18 6.38 0.18 5.77
CA PHE A 18 6.17 0.73 7.10
C PHE A 18 6.55 2.21 7.15
N ARG A 19 5.59 3.02 7.57
CA ARG A 19 5.70 4.47 7.71
C ARG A 19 5.37 4.85 9.15
N THR A 20 6.31 5.50 9.81
CA THR A 20 6.16 5.90 11.22
C THR A 20 5.00 6.88 11.45
N GLU A 21 4.57 7.60 10.41
CA GLU A 21 3.40 8.46 10.45
C GLU A 21 2.08 7.67 10.44
N TYR A 22 2.12 6.39 10.05
CA TYR A 22 0.99 5.47 9.92
C TYR A 22 1.25 4.19 10.73
N GLN A 23 1.42 4.36 12.03
CA GLN A 23 1.54 3.25 12.98
C GLN A 23 0.55 3.46 14.13
N THR A 24 0.21 2.37 14.82
CA THR A 24 -0.57 2.45 16.06
C THR A 24 0.27 3.11 17.16
N GLU A 25 -0.37 3.51 18.27
CA GLU A 25 0.33 4.05 19.45
C GLU A 25 1.40 3.09 20.01
N GLU A 26 1.28 1.80 19.67
CA GLU A 26 2.14 0.72 20.14
C GLU A 26 3.25 0.39 19.13
N GLY A 27 3.33 1.12 18.01
CA GLY A 27 4.33 0.95 16.96
C GLY A 27 4.04 -0.19 15.98
N GLU A 28 2.81 -0.73 15.97
CA GLU A 28 2.40 -1.72 14.96
C GLU A 28 1.94 -1.03 13.66
N ALA A 29 2.00 -1.75 12.54
CA ALA A 29 1.58 -1.24 11.25
C ALA A 29 0.08 -0.87 11.25
N GLN A 30 -0.23 0.38 10.91
CA GLN A 30 -1.61 0.84 10.74
C GLN A 30 -1.98 0.81 9.25
N ARG A 31 -2.70 -0.26 8.87
CA ARG A 31 -3.21 -0.45 7.50
C ARG A 31 -4.49 0.36 7.28
N ASN A 32 -4.72 0.79 6.03
CA ASN A 32 -5.93 1.51 5.64
C ASN A 32 -6.64 0.78 4.48
N ASP A 33 -7.45 -0.20 4.86
CA ASP A 33 -8.18 -1.08 3.94
C ASP A 33 -9.24 -0.35 3.11
N GLU A 34 -9.72 0.82 3.54
CA GLU A 34 -10.69 1.60 2.76
C GLU A 34 -10.06 2.22 1.51
N GLN A 35 -8.78 2.56 1.57
CA GLN A 35 -8.09 3.30 0.51
C GLN A 35 -7.08 2.47 -0.28
N TYR A 36 -6.46 1.46 0.33
CA TYR A 36 -5.28 0.77 -0.22
C TYR A 36 -5.46 -0.73 -0.46
N THR A 37 -6.71 -1.20 -0.50
CA THR A 37 -7.06 -2.59 -0.86
C THR A 37 -6.95 -2.82 -2.38
N TYR A 38 -5.76 -2.61 -2.93
CA TYR A 38 -5.45 -2.80 -4.34
C TYR A 38 -3.98 -3.16 -4.56
N VAL A 39 -3.71 -3.80 -5.70
CA VAL A 39 -2.35 -3.96 -6.23
C VAL A 39 -2.03 -2.79 -7.15
N ALA A 40 -0.84 -2.20 -6.99
CA ALA A 40 -0.34 -1.16 -7.88
C ALA A 40 0.55 -1.79 -8.95
N ALA A 41 0.26 -1.50 -10.21
CA ALA A 41 1.12 -1.85 -11.34
C ALA A 41 1.53 -0.58 -12.07
N TRP A 42 2.83 -0.38 -12.25
CA TRP A 42 3.34 0.83 -12.88
C TRP A 42 3.80 0.55 -14.30
N GLN A 43 3.14 1.18 -15.26
CA GLN A 43 3.47 1.10 -16.66
C GLN A 43 4.65 2.02 -16.99
N PHE A 44 5.65 1.46 -17.68
CA PHE A 44 6.76 2.22 -18.22
C PHE A 44 6.33 2.99 -19.49
N ASN A 45 6.53 4.30 -19.49
CA ASN A 45 6.13 5.20 -20.58
C ASN A 45 7.32 5.73 -21.41
N GLY A 46 8.53 5.23 -21.20
CA GLY A 46 9.77 5.75 -21.78
C GLY A 46 10.67 6.42 -20.75
N LEU A 47 11.93 6.68 -21.12
CA LEU A 47 12.97 7.13 -20.17
C LEU A 47 12.74 8.54 -19.61
N ASP A 48 12.06 9.41 -20.35
CA ASP A 48 11.82 10.81 -19.99
C ASP A 48 10.35 11.10 -19.64
N ASN A 49 9.55 10.05 -19.43
CA ASN A 49 8.13 10.16 -19.11
C ASN A 49 7.84 9.54 -17.75
N ASP A 50 6.96 10.18 -16.99
CA ASP A 50 6.47 9.64 -15.74
C ASP A 50 5.74 8.30 -15.96
N PRO A 51 5.93 7.30 -15.08
CA PRO A 51 5.23 6.04 -15.18
C PRO A 51 3.74 6.23 -14.83
N THR A 52 2.86 5.46 -15.47
CA THR A 52 1.42 5.48 -15.15
C THR A 52 1.11 4.37 -14.15
N MET A 53 0.49 4.74 -13.02
CA MET A 53 0.00 3.76 -12.07
C MET A 53 -1.38 3.24 -12.47
N HIS A 54 -1.51 1.93 -12.53
CA HIS A 54 -2.76 1.20 -12.64
C HIS A 54 -3.08 0.55 -11.29
N LYS A 55 -4.35 0.57 -10.91
CA LYS A 55 -4.84 -0.09 -9.70
C LYS A 55 -5.72 -1.26 -10.07
N GLU A 56 -5.46 -2.40 -9.46
CA GLU A 56 -6.34 -3.56 -9.49
C GLU A 56 -6.90 -3.79 -8.09
N GLU A 57 -8.20 -3.58 -7.94
CA GLU A 57 -8.90 -3.72 -6.65
C GLU A 57 -8.89 -5.17 -6.16
N LEU A 58 -8.60 -5.37 -4.88
CA LEU A 58 -8.62 -6.70 -4.26
C LEU A 58 -9.98 -6.93 -3.58
N ILE A 59 -10.81 -7.78 -4.17
CA ILE A 59 -12.13 -8.13 -3.62
C ILE A 59 -12.03 -9.45 -2.86
N TYR A 60 -12.33 -9.41 -1.56
CA TYR A 60 -12.27 -10.58 -0.68
C TYR A 60 -13.68 -11.12 -0.41
N GLU A 61 -14.03 -12.24 -1.02
CA GLU A 61 -15.38 -12.85 -0.88
C GLU A 61 -15.45 -13.89 0.26
N ASN A 62 -14.37 -14.65 0.47
CA ASN A 62 -14.39 -15.81 1.36
C ASN A 62 -13.79 -15.53 2.74
N VAL A 63 -12.99 -14.48 2.88
CA VAL A 63 -12.27 -14.14 4.11
C VAL A 63 -12.39 -12.65 4.35
N GLN A 64 -12.85 -12.27 5.54
CA GLN A 64 -12.91 -10.85 5.92
C GLN A 64 -11.51 -10.34 6.25
N LEU A 65 -11.24 -9.09 5.87
CA LEU A 65 -10.01 -8.42 6.24
C LEU A 65 -9.97 -8.25 7.77
N ALA A 66 -8.84 -8.66 8.35
CA ALA A 66 -8.58 -8.49 9.77
C ALA A 66 -7.23 -7.79 9.95
N VAL A 67 -7.12 -7.03 11.04
CA VAL A 67 -5.86 -6.42 11.47
C VAL A 67 -5.02 -7.48 12.17
N ARG A 68 -3.76 -7.62 11.76
CA ARG A 68 -2.81 -8.53 12.39
C ARG A 68 -2.16 -7.82 13.57
N SER A 69 -2.27 -8.39 14.77
CA SER A 69 -1.53 -7.98 15.96
C SER A 69 -0.63 -9.12 16.43
N TYR A 70 0.54 -8.79 16.99
CA TYR A 70 1.51 -9.78 17.50
C TYR A 70 1.45 -9.94 19.03
N LYS A 71 0.44 -9.35 19.66
CA LYS A 71 0.12 -9.53 21.08
C LYS A 71 -0.56 -10.86 21.36
#